data_AF-A0A8T2T7F9-F1
#
_entry.id   AF-A0A8T2T7F9-F1
#
_cell.length_a   1.000
_cell.length_b   1.000
_cell.length_c   1.000
_cell.angle_alpha   90.00
_cell.angle_beta   90.00
_cell.angle_gamma   90.00
#
_symmetry.space_group_name_H-M   'P 1'
#
loop_
_entity.id
_entity.type
_entity.pdbx_description
1 polymer ?
#
loop_
_entity_poly.entity_id
_entity_poly.type
_entity_poly.pdbx_seq_one_letter_code
_entity_poly.pdbx_strand_id
1 'polypeptide(L)'
;MGEENHRLPEADAEEDVDELSRRHAQYRMENTVLSDHLTRLITRKGSEHFHLQLEALEEDIRRTEDGSEVRRTSRSSLRVPPEDGIESTGRESRIGSLRRISRQGSVKARPTSPPELIIPLSMEEKSEIAEDECAAVKLHIACYRDESERVLDDIRAVIDEMETSIGEIKKETNSFRREVMFEAEMRHSKFASTDRILSYLQEKWKLKHLLITKLQEKNDVLQSQIAEAERQLGAKKDLADILHAVDFDQLTIQNQQLLSRIRDRTHEFHRIKASSNKAMKALETVRKQLQNFQTEGTHVKQKLDEDFSKLDRAKGEINRSNKMKKRFKELLEIGTQESDGPSPPHALEYMQLKESAQRLQKEVEQWKKKVEIAELTASQLERQLKCRASENKEKSEQG
;
A
#
# COMPACT_ATOMS: atom_id res chain seq x y z
N MET A 1 -81.81 26.68 -69.39
CA MET A 1 -80.69 27.41 -70.03
C MET A 1 -80.11 28.26 -68.92
N GLY A 2 -79.08 27.83 -68.19
CA GLY A 2 -77.90 27.12 -68.64
C GLY A 2 -76.77 28.08 -68.35
N GLU A 3 -76.10 27.90 -67.20
CA GLU A 3 -74.78 28.43 -66.92
C GLU A 3 -74.20 27.60 -65.77
N GLU A 4 -73.73 26.42 -66.18
CA GLU A 4 -72.44 25.92 -65.73
C GLU A 4 -71.45 27.09 -65.70
N ASN A 5 -70.81 27.35 -64.56
CA ASN A 5 -69.40 27.75 -64.57
C ASN A 5 -68.78 27.73 -63.17
N HIS A 6 -67.80 26.83 -63.08
CA HIS A 6 -66.55 26.98 -62.33
C HIS A 6 -66.64 27.16 -60.81
N ARG A 7 -66.63 26.03 -60.10
CA ARG A 7 -65.76 25.91 -58.93
C ARG A 7 -64.30 26.19 -59.34
N LEU A 8 -63.56 26.85 -58.42
CA LEU A 8 -62.11 27.13 -58.34
C LEU A 8 -61.70 28.49 -58.96
N PRO A 9 -60.95 29.41 -58.28
CA PRO A 9 -59.78 29.14 -57.42
C PRO A 9 -59.61 30.13 -56.20
N GLU A 10 -60.68 30.61 -55.56
CA GLU A 10 -60.52 31.63 -54.50
C GLU A 10 -59.90 31.09 -53.19
N ALA A 11 -60.23 29.85 -52.81
CA ALA A 11 -59.65 29.21 -51.63
C ALA A 11 -58.14 28.92 -51.80
N ASP A 12 -57.73 28.53 -53.01
CA ASP A 12 -56.32 28.30 -53.34
C ASP A 12 -55.53 29.63 -53.36
N ALA A 13 -56.16 30.72 -53.80
CA ALA A 13 -55.53 32.04 -53.83
C ALA A 13 -55.37 32.68 -52.44
N GLU A 14 -56.31 32.47 -51.52
CA GLU A 14 -56.16 32.92 -50.12
C GLU A 14 -55.07 32.11 -49.39
N GLU A 15 -55.00 30.80 -49.61
CA GLU A 15 -53.95 29.95 -49.05
C GLU A 15 -52.55 30.34 -49.58
N ASP A 16 -52.45 30.67 -50.87
CA ASP A 16 -51.21 31.19 -51.49
C ASP A 16 -50.77 32.55 -50.91
N VAL A 17 -51.71 33.45 -50.62
CA VAL A 17 -51.41 34.77 -50.03
C VAL A 17 -50.96 34.64 -48.57
N ASP A 18 -51.56 33.73 -47.81
CA ASP A 18 -51.15 33.42 -46.44
C ASP A 18 -49.78 32.74 -46.41
N GLU A 19 -49.51 31.83 -47.35
CA GLU A 19 -48.20 31.18 -47.49
C GLU A 19 -47.12 32.21 -47.88
N LEU A 20 -47.39 33.10 -48.83
CA LEU A 20 -46.49 34.20 -49.21
C LEU A 20 -46.23 35.15 -48.04
N SER A 21 -47.25 35.49 -47.25
CA SER A 21 -47.11 36.34 -46.06
C SER A 21 -46.26 35.67 -44.99
N ARG A 22 -46.44 34.35 -44.78
CA ARG A 22 -45.63 33.55 -43.86
C ARG A 22 -44.16 33.49 -44.32
N ARG A 23 -43.92 33.30 -45.63
CA ARG A 23 -42.59 33.30 -46.22
C ARG A 23 -41.90 34.66 -46.13
N HIS A 24 -42.64 35.75 -46.35
CA HIS A 24 -42.13 37.11 -46.18
C HIS A 24 -41.74 37.38 -44.71
N ALA A 25 -42.56 36.93 -43.75
CA ALA A 25 -42.23 37.03 -42.33
C ALA A 25 -40.94 36.26 -41.98
N GLN A 26 -40.78 35.06 -42.54
CA GLN A 26 -39.55 34.27 -42.38
C GLN A 26 -38.32 34.99 -42.96
N TYR A 27 -38.38 35.52 -44.19
CA TYR A 27 -37.26 36.27 -44.76
C TYR A 27 -36.92 37.54 -43.98
N ARG A 28 -37.91 38.21 -43.37
CA ARG A 28 -37.62 39.33 -42.47
C ARG A 28 -36.84 38.86 -41.25
N MET A 29 -37.27 37.76 -40.62
CA MET A 29 -36.59 37.19 -39.45
C MET A 29 -35.15 36.77 -39.81
N GLU A 30 -34.96 36.06 -40.92
CA GLU A 30 -33.62 35.68 -41.42
C GLU A 30 -32.74 36.91 -41.65
N ASN A 31 -33.24 37.93 -42.34
CA ASN A 31 -32.48 39.16 -42.58
C ASN A 31 -32.13 39.92 -41.28
N THR A 32 -33.02 39.89 -40.27
CA THR A 32 -32.71 40.52 -38.97
C THR A 32 -31.58 39.78 -38.26
N VAL A 33 -31.62 38.45 -38.21
CA VAL A 33 -30.57 37.64 -37.57
C VAL A 33 -29.23 37.81 -38.29
N LEU A 34 -29.24 37.79 -39.62
CA LEU A 34 -28.03 37.99 -40.42
C LEU A 34 -27.45 39.40 -40.27
N SER A 35 -28.30 40.44 -40.25
CA SER A 35 -27.84 41.82 -40.05
C SER A 35 -27.25 42.03 -38.65
N ASP A 36 -27.83 41.40 -37.64
CA ASP A 36 -27.37 41.50 -36.25
C ASP A 36 -26.04 40.76 -36.07
N HIS A 37 -25.92 39.55 -36.65
CA HIS A 37 -24.66 38.80 -36.72
C HIS A 37 -23.55 39.58 -37.42
N LEU A 38 -23.86 40.18 -38.57
CA LEU A 38 -22.90 40.98 -39.34
C LEU A 38 -22.45 42.20 -38.55
N THR A 39 -23.37 42.86 -37.83
CA THR A 39 -23.04 44.00 -36.96
C THR A 39 -22.11 43.57 -35.82
N ARG A 40 -22.34 42.41 -35.21
CA ARG A 40 -21.46 41.85 -34.16
C ARG A 40 -20.10 41.42 -34.68
N LEU A 41 -20.02 40.85 -35.89
CA LEU A 41 -18.74 40.56 -36.54
C LEU A 41 -17.95 41.84 -36.83
N ILE A 42 -18.63 42.91 -37.26
CA ILE A 42 -18.00 44.21 -37.50
C ILE A 42 -17.51 44.82 -36.18
N THR A 43 -18.28 44.78 -35.10
CA THR A 43 -17.85 45.30 -33.79
C THR A 43 -16.76 44.44 -33.15
N ARG A 44 -16.82 43.11 -33.29
CA ARG A 44 -15.76 42.19 -32.83
C ARG A 44 -14.47 42.40 -33.60
N LYS A 45 -14.49 42.47 -34.94
CA LYS A 45 -13.30 42.77 -35.75
C LYS A 45 -12.76 44.18 -35.48
N GLY A 46 -13.64 45.15 -35.22
CA GLY A 46 -13.24 46.49 -34.79
C GLY A 46 -12.55 46.49 -33.43
N SER A 47 -13.06 45.71 -32.48
CA SER A 47 -12.47 45.51 -31.15
C SER A 47 -11.13 44.76 -31.20
N GLU A 48 -11.04 43.68 -32.00
CA GLU A 48 -9.80 42.93 -32.23
C GLU A 48 -8.74 43.81 -32.92
N HIS A 49 -9.13 44.66 -33.87
CA HIS A 49 -8.21 45.63 -34.49
C HIS A 49 -7.71 46.68 -33.50
N PHE A 50 -8.57 47.15 -32.59
CA PHE A 50 -8.19 48.04 -31.50
C PHE A 50 -7.26 47.34 -30.50
N HIS A 51 -7.52 46.06 -30.19
CA HIS A 51 -6.69 45.26 -29.30
C HIS A 51 -5.30 45.01 -29.88
N LEU A 52 -5.20 44.66 -31.17
CA LEU A 52 -3.93 44.54 -31.91
C LEU A 52 -3.18 45.87 -32.00
N GLN A 53 -3.88 47.01 -32.14
CA GLN A 53 -3.26 48.34 -32.07
C GLN A 53 -2.74 48.67 -30.67
N LEU A 54 -3.48 48.29 -29.61
CA LEU A 54 -3.02 48.47 -28.23
C LEU A 54 -1.81 47.57 -27.93
N GLU A 55 -1.85 46.32 -28.37
CA GLU A 55 -0.77 45.35 -28.19
C GLU A 55 0.49 45.78 -28.93
N ALA A 56 0.37 46.27 -30.18
CA ALA A 56 1.49 46.85 -30.91
C ALA A 56 2.07 48.11 -30.22
N LEU A 57 1.21 48.96 -29.63
CA LEU A 57 1.63 50.12 -28.88
C LEU A 57 2.33 49.73 -27.56
N GLU A 58 1.83 48.71 -26.86
CA GLU A 58 2.48 48.12 -25.68
C GLU A 58 3.84 47.51 -26.02
N GLU A 59 3.95 46.82 -27.15
CA GLU A 59 5.20 46.23 -27.62
C GLU A 59 6.21 47.32 -27.99
N ASP A 60 5.76 48.43 -28.58
CA ASP A 60 6.61 49.59 -28.87
C ASP A 60 7.04 50.31 -27.57
N ILE A 61 6.17 50.41 -26.57
CA ILE A 61 6.53 50.90 -25.23
C ILE A 61 7.60 50.00 -24.62
N ARG A 62 7.42 48.67 -24.63
CA ARG A 62 8.43 47.71 -24.13
C ARG A 62 9.77 47.84 -24.87
N ARG A 63 9.75 47.98 -26.20
CA ARG A 63 10.97 48.22 -27.02
C ARG A 63 11.66 49.54 -26.64
N THR A 64 10.91 50.59 -26.31
CA THR A 64 11.48 51.86 -25.84
C THR A 64 11.99 51.79 -24.39
N GLU A 65 11.33 51.02 -23.53
CA GLU A 65 11.74 50.81 -22.13
C GLU A 65 13.03 49.98 -22.06
N ASP A 66 13.14 48.89 -22.82
CA ASP A 66 14.36 48.09 -22.98
C ASP A 66 15.53 48.90 -23.58
N GLY A 67 15.23 49.81 -24.51
CA GLY A 67 16.22 50.76 -25.04
C GLY A 67 16.64 51.85 -24.05
N SER A 68 15.83 52.12 -23.02
CA SER A 68 16.08 53.14 -22.00
C SER A 68 16.79 52.60 -20.77
N GLU A 69 16.64 51.31 -20.43
CA GLU A 69 17.39 50.68 -19.33
C GLU A 69 18.88 50.56 -19.65
N VAL A 70 19.26 50.31 -20.90
CA VAL A 70 20.67 50.25 -21.34
C VAL A 70 21.36 51.64 -21.34
N ARG A 71 20.60 52.74 -21.28
CA ARG A 71 21.15 54.12 -21.24
C ARG A 71 21.13 54.79 -19.86
N ARG A 72 20.45 54.22 -18.86
CA ARG A 72 20.37 54.81 -17.51
C ARG A 72 21.53 54.42 -16.57
N THR A 73 22.37 53.47 -16.98
CA THR A 73 23.59 53.08 -16.26
C THR A 73 24.86 53.70 -16.87
N SER A 74 24.84 55.00 -17.19
CA SER A 74 26.08 55.74 -17.41
C SER A 74 25.91 57.24 -17.17
N ARG A 75 26.61 57.72 -16.14
CA ARG A 75 27.17 59.07 -15.98
C ARG A 75 26.29 60.17 -15.40
N SER A 76 26.27 60.12 -14.07
CA SER A 76 26.63 61.23 -13.16
C SER A 76 27.75 62.16 -13.68
N SER A 77 27.49 63.47 -13.52
CA SER A 77 28.43 64.58 -13.22
C SER A 77 29.02 65.47 -14.33
N LEU A 78 28.71 66.77 -14.17
CA LEU A 78 29.47 68.01 -14.43
C LEU A 78 29.31 68.77 -15.76
N ARG A 79 29.45 70.09 -15.56
CA ARG A 79 28.98 71.25 -16.31
C ARG A 79 30.14 71.92 -17.07
N VAL A 80 29.80 72.57 -18.20
CA VAL A 80 30.35 73.80 -18.84
C VAL A 80 30.71 73.62 -20.35
N PRO A 81 30.19 74.48 -21.26
CA PRO A 81 30.51 74.55 -22.72
C PRO A 81 31.60 75.63 -22.99
N PRO A 82 31.97 76.07 -24.23
CA PRO A 82 31.56 75.72 -25.61
C PRO A 82 32.76 75.51 -26.60
N GLU A 83 32.45 75.23 -27.88
CA GLU A 83 32.97 75.89 -29.12
C GLU A 83 32.97 74.93 -30.34
N ASP A 84 32.19 75.34 -31.34
CA ASP A 84 32.36 75.28 -32.79
C ASP A 84 32.69 73.97 -33.56
N GLY A 85 31.74 73.61 -34.44
CA GLY A 85 32.03 73.74 -35.88
C GLY A 85 31.63 72.59 -36.80
N ILE A 86 30.57 72.84 -37.59
CA ILE A 86 30.38 72.49 -39.02
C ILE A 86 29.71 71.13 -39.39
N GLU A 87 28.42 71.28 -39.78
CA GLU A 87 27.69 70.78 -40.98
C GLU A 87 27.68 69.27 -41.32
N SER A 88 26.66 68.65 -41.93
CA SER A 88 25.41 68.99 -42.66
C SER A 88 24.64 67.65 -42.78
N THR A 89 23.33 67.56 -42.58
CA THR A 89 22.23 67.59 -43.58
C THR A 89 20.92 67.37 -42.77
N GLY A 90 19.77 68.02 -42.93
CA GLY A 90 19.14 68.57 -44.12
C GLY A 90 17.84 67.80 -44.43
N ARG A 91 16.72 68.11 -43.75
CA ARG A 91 15.34 68.24 -44.31
C ARG A 91 14.26 68.20 -43.21
N GLU A 92 13.77 69.38 -42.84
CA GLU A 92 12.40 69.58 -42.36
C GLU A 92 11.46 69.78 -43.55
N SER A 93 10.20 69.36 -43.42
CA SER A 93 9.03 70.22 -43.68
C SER A 93 7.72 69.44 -43.87
N ARG A 94 6.76 69.75 -42.99
CA ARG A 94 5.39 70.22 -43.27
C ARG A 94 4.23 69.34 -42.79
N ILE A 95 3.73 69.78 -41.65
CA ILE A 95 2.32 69.85 -41.27
C ILE A 95 1.57 70.70 -42.31
N GLY A 96 0.47 70.15 -42.85
CA GLY A 96 -0.53 70.87 -43.66
C GLY A 96 -1.89 70.21 -43.43
N SER A 97 -2.76 70.83 -42.63
CA SER A 97 -3.79 71.79 -43.05
C SER A 97 -5.08 71.11 -43.53
N LEU A 98 -6.03 71.06 -42.59
CA LEU A 98 -7.47 70.85 -42.82
C LEU A 98 -8.01 71.83 -43.86
N ARG A 99 -8.75 71.32 -44.85
CA ARG A 99 -9.71 72.12 -45.62
C ARG A 99 -11.10 71.51 -45.60
N ARG A 100 -12.03 72.45 -45.43
CA ARG A 100 -13.49 72.35 -45.35
C ARG A 100 -14.12 71.57 -46.50
N ILE A 101 -15.14 70.81 -46.12
CA ILE A 101 -16.19 70.27 -46.96
C ILE A 101 -17.04 71.44 -47.49
N SER A 102 -17.21 71.51 -48.82
CA SER A 102 -18.24 72.31 -49.46
C SER A 102 -19.06 71.41 -50.38
N ARG A 103 -20.38 71.64 -50.31
CA ARG A 103 -21.44 70.95 -51.04
C ARG A 103 -21.53 71.51 -52.48
N GLN A 104 -21.87 70.61 -53.41
CA GLN A 104 -22.66 70.78 -54.64
C GLN A 104 -21.94 70.25 -55.86
N GLY A 105 -22.66 69.42 -56.63
CA GLY A 105 -22.22 68.94 -57.93
C GLY A 105 -22.84 67.59 -58.28
N SER A 106 -24.13 67.61 -58.62
CA SER A 106 -24.80 66.49 -59.29
C SER A 106 -24.13 66.25 -60.64
N VAL A 107 -23.45 65.11 -60.79
CA VAL A 107 -23.01 64.60 -62.10
C VAL A 107 -23.53 63.18 -62.24
N LYS A 108 -24.35 63.03 -63.27
CA LYS A 108 -25.02 61.81 -63.72
C LYS A 108 -23.96 60.80 -64.18
N ALA A 109 -23.70 59.77 -63.38
CA ALA A 109 -22.91 58.61 -63.78
C ALA A 109 -23.80 57.37 -63.72
N ARG A 110 -24.08 56.82 -64.90
CA ARG A 110 -24.76 55.54 -65.11
C ARG A 110 -23.83 54.42 -64.64
N PRO A 111 -24.22 53.52 -63.71
CA PRO A 111 -23.43 52.35 -63.41
C PRO A 111 -23.71 51.30 -64.49
N THR A 112 -22.66 50.74 -65.06
CA THR A 112 -22.74 49.51 -65.86
C THR A 112 -21.67 48.57 -65.31
N SER A 113 -21.95 48.01 -64.14
CA SER A 113 -21.31 46.80 -63.65
C SER A 113 -22.38 45.69 -63.65
N PRO A 114 -22.06 44.46 -64.09
CA PRO A 114 -22.99 43.34 -64.00
C PRO A 114 -23.34 43.12 -62.53
N PRO A 115 -24.55 42.62 -62.20
CA PRO A 115 -24.88 42.28 -60.82
C PRO A 115 -23.91 41.19 -60.36
N GLU A 116 -23.16 41.50 -59.31
CA GLU A 116 -22.42 40.53 -58.52
C GLU A 116 -23.41 39.42 -58.16
N LEU A 117 -23.19 38.20 -58.66
CA LEU A 117 -24.05 37.06 -58.39
C LEU A 117 -24.05 36.88 -56.87
N ILE A 118 -25.15 37.29 -56.23
CA ILE A 118 -25.39 37.06 -54.81
C ILE A 118 -25.46 35.54 -54.66
N ILE A 119 -24.37 34.93 -54.22
CA ILE A 119 -24.33 33.50 -53.92
C ILE A 119 -25.26 33.33 -52.71
N PRO A 120 -26.38 32.61 -52.86
CA PRO A 120 -27.27 32.38 -51.73
C PRO A 120 -26.51 31.52 -50.71
N LEU A 121 -26.46 31.97 -49.46
CA LEU A 121 -25.88 31.21 -48.34
C LEU A 121 -26.45 29.79 -48.33
N SER A 122 -25.57 28.81 -48.20
CA SER A 122 -25.93 27.41 -48.08
C SER A 122 -26.81 27.21 -46.85
N MET A 123 -27.70 26.20 -46.89
CA MET A 123 -28.53 25.85 -45.73
C MET A 123 -27.68 25.52 -44.50
N GLU A 124 -26.49 24.95 -44.71
CA GLU A 124 -25.52 24.64 -43.66
C GLU A 124 -24.93 25.91 -43.03
N GLU A 125 -24.50 26.88 -43.85
CA GLU A 125 -24.00 28.19 -43.39
C GLU A 125 -25.09 28.98 -42.64
N LYS A 126 -26.36 28.86 -43.07
CA LYS A 126 -27.49 29.46 -42.36
C LYS A 126 -27.76 28.80 -41.01
N SER A 127 -27.61 27.48 -40.91
CA SER A 127 -27.74 26.75 -39.64
C SER A 127 -26.62 27.12 -38.68
N GLU A 128 -25.39 27.21 -39.17
CA GLU A 128 -24.22 27.62 -38.38
C GLU A 128 -24.39 29.03 -37.83
N ILE A 129 -24.80 30.00 -38.66
CA ILE A 129 -25.09 31.37 -38.19
C ILE A 129 -26.23 31.37 -37.15
N ALA A 130 -27.29 30.58 -37.37
CA ALA A 130 -28.38 30.48 -36.40
C ALA A 130 -27.94 29.88 -35.07
N GLU A 131 -27.06 28.89 -35.09
CA GLU A 131 -26.47 28.26 -33.90
C GLU A 131 -25.55 29.21 -33.15
N ASP A 132 -24.68 29.93 -33.86
CA ASP A 132 -23.80 30.97 -33.29
C ASP A 132 -24.61 32.10 -32.66
N GLU A 133 -25.67 32.54 -33.34
CA GLU A 133 -26.57 33.57 -32.81
C GLU A 133 -27.35 33.07 -31.59
N CYS A 134 -27.80 31.82 -31.60
CA CYS A 134 -28.40 31.19 -30.43
C CYS A 134 -27.41 31.11 -29.26
N ALA A 135 -26.14 30.77 -29.52
CA ALA A 135 -25.10 30.71 -28.51
C ALA A 135 -24.79 32.10 -27.94
N ALA A 136 -24.68 33.12 -28.79
CA ALA A 136 -24.43 34.50 -28.38
C ALA A 136 -25.59 35.06 -27.56
N VAL A 137 -26.85 34.82 -27.96
CA VAL A 137 -28.02 35.24 -27.19
C VAL A 137 -28.08 34.52 -25.84
N LYS A 138 -27.76 33.22 -25.79
CA LYS A 138 -27.65 32.49 -24.51
C LYS A 138 -26.58 33.08 -23.59
N LEU A 139 -25.42 33.43 -24.14
CA LEU A 139 -24.36 34.08 -23.39
C LEU A 139 -24.81 35.45 -22.86
N HIS A 140 -25.44 36.27 -23.70
CA HIS A 140 -26.00 37.56 -23.27
C HIS A 140 -27.03 37.41 -22.16
N ILE A 141 -27.95 36.43 -22.27
CA ILE A 141 -28.93 36.14 -21.21
C ILE A 141 -28.22 35.77 -19.90
N ALA A 142 -27.14 34.99 -19.96
CA ALA A 142 -26.35 34.66 -18.77
C ALA A 142 -25.70 35.93 -18.18
N CYS A 143 -25.01 36.73 -18.99
CA CYS A 143 -24.40 37.98 -18.53
C CYS A 143 -25.43 38.96 -17.92
N TYR A 144 -26.62 39.09 -18.52
CA TYR A 144 -27.69 39.93 -17.97
C TYR A 144 -28.25 39.38 -16.67
N ARG A 145 -28.32 38.06 -16.50
CA ARG A 145 -28.72 37.45 -15.23
C ARG A 145 -27.70 37.71 -14.14
N ASP A 146 -26.42 37.50 -14.43
CA ASP A 146 -25.33 37.73 -13.48
C ASP A 146 -25.28 39.19 -13.05
N GLU A 147 -25.41 40.13 -14.00
CA GLU A 147 -25.47 41.56 -13.69
C GLU A 147 -26.73 41.93 -12.91
N SER A 148 -27.89 41.34 -13.25
CA SER A 148 -29.13 41.55 -12.49
C SER A 148 -29.02 41.02 -11.07
N GLU A 149 -28.37 39.88 -10.86
CA GLU A 149 -28.16 39.29 -9.53
C GLU A 149 -27.21 40.19 -8.71
N ARG A 150 -26.11 40.65 -9.32
CA ARG A 150 -25.20 41.61 -8.71
C ARG A 150 -25.93 42.88 -8.25
N VAL A 151 -26.77 43.47 -9.10
CA VAL A 151 -27.56 44.66 -8.76
C VAL A 151 -28.58 44.36 -7.66
N LEU A 152 -29.22 43.18 -7.67
CA LEU A 152 -30.14 42.80 -6.61
C LEU A 152 -29.43 42.66 -5.26
N ASP A 153 -28.23 42.09 -5.24
CA ASP A 153 -27.45 41.95 -4.03
C ASP A 153 -26.94 43.31 -3.52
N ASP A 154 -26.53 44.21 -4.41
CA ASP A 154 -26.19 45.60 -4.05
C ASP A 154 -27.40 46.31 -3.41
N ILE A 155 -28.60 46.19 -3.99
CA ILE A 155 -29.82 46.81 -3.44
C ILE A 155 -30.18 46.18 -2.09
N ARG A 156 -30.06 44.86 -1.93
CA ARG A 156 -30.29 44.18 -0.65
C ARG A 156 -29.34 44.67 0.43
N ALA A 157 -28.05 44.78 0.12
CA ALA A 157 -27.04 45.30 1.05
C ALA A 157 -27.38 46.73 1.49
N VAL A 158 -27.84 47.59 0.57
CA VAL A 158 -28.29 48.95 0.90
C VAL A 158 -29.54 48.93 1.78
N ILE A 159 -30.52 48.06 1.52
CA ILE A 159 -31.71 47.93 2.37
C ILE A 159 -31.30 47.52 3.79
N ASP A 160 -30.43 46.52 3.94
CA ASP A 160 -29.95 46.04 5.23
C ASP A 160 -29.17 47.15 5.99
N GLU A 161 -28.34 47.92 5.29
CA GLU A 161 -27.66 49.09 5.87
C GLU A 161 -28.66 50.16 6.34
N MET A 162 -29.70 50.44 5.56
CA MET A 162 -30.72 51.43 5.92
C MET A 162 -31.56 50.95 7.11
N GLU A 163 -31.95 49.68 7.15
CA GLU A 163 -32.68 49.09 8.28
C GLU A 163 -31.86 49.13 9.57
N THR A 164 -30.57 48.77 9.49
CA THR A 164 -29.65 48.86 10.63
C THR A 164 -29.48 50.31 11.08
N SER A 165 -29.26 51.26 10.15
CA SER A 165 -29.18 52.69 10.45
C SER A 165 -30.46 53.24 11.11
N ILE A 166 -31.64 52.88 10.61
CA ILE A 166 -32.92 53.26 11.23
C ILE A 166 -33.01 52.70 12.65
N GLY A 167 -32.61 51.45 12.84
CA GLY A 167 -32.54 50.81 14.16
C GLY A 167 -31.61 51.54 15.12
N GLU A 168 -30.43 51.96 14.66
CA GLU A 168 -29.47 52.74 15.44
C GLU A 168 -30.01 54.11 15.83
N ILE A 169 -30.57 54.86 14.88
CA ILE A 169 -31.17 56.18 15.13
C ILE A 169 -32.30 56.07 16.17
N LYS A 170 -33.16 55.05 16.07
CA LYS A 170 -34.22 54.80 17.05
C LYS A 170 -33.65 54.49 18.43
N LYS A 171 -32.62 53.64 18.51
CA LYS A 171 -31.93 53.33 19.78
C LYS A 171 -31.29 54.56 20.39
N GLU A 172 -30.62 55.38 19.59
CA GLU A 172 -29.97 56.61 20.02
C GLU A 172 -30.99 57.65 20.50
N THR A 173 -32.08 57.83 19.75
CA THR A 173 -33.18 58.73 20.14
C THR A 173 -33.78 58.32 21.49
N ASN A 174 -33.99 57.02 21.70
CA ASN A 174 -34.51 56.50 22.97
C ASN A 174 -33.49 56.60 24.11
N SER A 175 -32.21 56.35 23.85
CA SER A 175 -31.11 56.55 24.81
C SER A 175 -31.03 58.02 25.23
N PHE A 176 -31.01 58.95 24.27
CA PHE A 176 -31.00 60.39 24.55
C PHE A 176 -32.23 60.82 25.34
N ARG A 177 -33.42 60.35 24.96
CA ARG A 177 -34.64 60.68 25.70
C ARG A 177 -34.57 60.21 27.16
N ARG A 178 -34.11 58.98 27.41
CA ARG A 178 -33.99 58.43 28.76
C ARG A 178 -32.92 59.08 29.61
N GLU A 179 -31.75 59.34 29.03
CA GLU A 179 -30.56 59.77 29.79
C GLU A 179 -30.47 61.30 29.93
N VAL A 180 -31.01 62.04 28.96
CA VAL A 180 -30.90 63.51 28.89
C VAL A 180 -32.24 64.18 29.09
N MET A 181 -33.30 63.73 28.40
CA MET A 181 -34.62 64.39 28.46
C MET A 181 -35.47 63.97 29.66
N PHE A 182 -35.26 62.80 30.25
CA PHE A 182 -36.08 62.31 31.36
C PHE A 182 -36.12 63.28 32.56
N GLU A 183 -34.97 63.85 32.95
CA GLU A 183 -34.92 64.86 34.02
C GLU A 183 -35.65 66.16 33.63
N ALA A 184 -35.59 66.56 32.36
CA ALA A 184 -36.30 67.74 31.86
C ALA A 184 -37.81 67.51 31.86
N GLU A 185 -38.25 66.33 31.41
CA GLU A 185 -39.65 65.90 31.41
C GLU A 185 -40.22 65.84 32.84
N MET A 186 -39.45 65.33 33.81
CA MET A 186 -39.83 65.32 35.24
C MET A 186 -39.96 66.72 35.85
N ARG A 187 -39.19 67.70 35.37
CA ARG A 187 -39.27 69.10 35.79
C ARG A 187 -40.25 69.92 34.94
N HIS A 188 -41.02 69.29 34.05
CA HIS A 188 -41.87 69.95 33.05
C HIS A 188 -41.15 71.04 32.22
N SER A 189 -39.83 70.89 32.04
CA SER A 189 -39.00 71.76 31.22
C SER A 189 -38.89 71.20 29.80
N LYS A 190 -38.98 72.07 28.80
CA LYS A 190 -38.73 71.70 27.39
C LYS A 190 -37.25 71.57 27.06
N PHE A 191 -36.38 72.10 27.93
CA PHE A 191 -34.93 72.12 27.72
C PHE A 191 -34.25 71.23 28.75
N ALA A 192 -33.34 70.37 28.27
CA ALA A 192 -32.46 69.57 29.10
C ALA A 192 -31.30 70.41 29.64
N SER A 193 -30.74 69.97 30.77
CA SER A 193 -29.56 70.61 31.36
C SER A 193 -28.36 70.50 30.41
N THR A 194 -27.66 71.61 30.19
CA THR A 194 -26.46 71.67 29.35
C THR A 194 -25.40 70.67 29.80
N ASP A 195 -25.19 70.51 31.12
CA ASP A 195 -24.20 69.58 31.67
C ASP A 195 -24.53 68.11 31.36
N ARG A 196 -25.83 67.77 31.32
CA ARG A 196 -26.29 66.43 30.95
C ARG A 196 -26.09 66.17 29.46
N ILE A 197 -26.42 67.14 28.61
CA ILE A 197 -26.18 67.05 27.17
C ILE A 197 -24.68 66.89 26.90
N LEU A 198 -23.84 67.69 27.56
CA LEU A 198 -22.38 67.63 27.39
C LEU A 198 -21.81 66.28 27.85
N SER A 199 -22.22 65.79 29.01
CA SER A 199 -21.78 64.49 29.54
C SER A 199 -22.17 63.34 28.59
N TYR A 200 -23.40 63.36 28.09
CA TYR A 200 -23.90 62.38 27.12
C TYR A 200 -23.09 62.39 25.82
N LEU A 201 -22.87 63.58 25.23
CA LEU A 201 -22.08 63.71 24.02
C LEU A 201 -20.63 63.26 24.21
N GLN A 202 -20.01 63.55 25.35
CA GLN A 202 -18.66 63.09 25.67
C GLN A 202 -18.59 61.56 25.79
N GLU A 203 -19.57 60.93 26.43
CA GLU A 203 -19.63 59.47 26.54
C GLU A 203 -19.85 58.81 25.16
N LYS A 204 -20.77 59.34 24.36
CA LYS A 204 -20.99 58.87 22.98
C LYS A 204 -19.76 59.04 22.10
N TRP A 205 -19.06 60.16 22.22
CA TRP A 205 -17.82 60.39 21.49
C TRP A 205 -16.75 59.34 21.84
N LYS A 206 -16.57 59.02 23.13
CA LYS A 206 -15.66 57.97 23.58
C LYS A 206 -16.04 56.58 23.02
N LEU A 207 -17.33 56.23 23.05
CA LEU A 207 -17.82 54.96 22.51
C LEU A 207 -17.62 54.86 20.98
N LYS A 208 -17.89 55.95 20.24
CA LYS A 208 -17.64 56.00 18.79
C LYS A 208 -16.15 55.90 18.48
N HIS A 209 -15.29 56.57 19.26
CA HIS A 209 -13.84 56.46 19.11
C HIS A 209 -13.36 55.02 19.32
N LEU A 210 -13.82 54.34 20.38
CA LEU A 210 -13.50 52.93 20.62
C LEU A 210 -13.99 52.01 19.48
N LEU A 211 -15.17 52.29 18.92
CA LEU A 211 -15.68 51.53 17.78
C LEU A 211 -14.81 51.73 16.54
N ILE A 212 -14.38 52.96 16.25
CA ILE A 212 -13.47 53.26 15.13
C ILE A 212 -12.17 52.46 15.29
N THR A 213 -11.53 52.49 16.45
CA THR A 213 -10.30 51.72 16.69
C THR A 213 -10.52 50.22 16.47
N LYS A 214 -11.62 49.66 16.97
CA LYS A 214 -11.97 48.24 16.73
C LYS A 214 -12.20 47.91 15.26
N LEU A 215 -12.83 48.81 14.52
CA LEU A 215 -13.07 48.62 13.08
C LEU A 215 -11.78 48.74 12.28
N GLN A 216 -10.86 49.64 12.67
CA GLN A 216 -9.52 49.74 12.08
C GLN A 216 -8.72 48.46 12.31
N GLU A 217 -8.66 47.96 13.54
CA GLU A 217 -8.00 46.69 13.86
C GLU A 217 -8.56 45.53 13.03
N LYS A 218 -9.88 45.45 12.86
CA LYS A 218 -10.51 44.43 12.02
C LYS A 218 -10.15 44.61 10.55
N ASN A 219 -10.11 45.85 10.06
CA ASN A 219 -9.73 46.14 8.68
C ASN A 219 -8.28 45.70 8.41
N ASP A 220 -7.35 46.04 9.30
CA ASP A 220 -5.93 45.64 9.17
C ASP A 220 -5.76 44.12 9.16
N VAL A 221 -6.54 43.40 9.99
CA VAL A 221 -6.57 41.93 9.99
C VAL A 221 -7.10 41.38 8.68
N LEU A 222 -8.22 41.92 8.16
CA LEU A 222 -8.82 41.48 6.90
C LEU A 222 -7.90 41.78 5.72
N GLN A 223 -7.24 42.94 5.67
CA GLN A 223 -6.24 43.26 4.65
C GLN A 223 -5.06 42.28 4.69
N SER A 224 -4.60 41.92 5.89
CA SER A 224 -3.54 40.91 6.06
C SER A 224 -3.97 39.54 5.56
N GLN A 225 -5.23 39.14 5.82
CA GLN A 225 -5.80 37.89 5.31
C GLN A 225 -5.96 37.89 3.79
N ILE A 226 -6.38 39.01 3.19
CA ILE A 226 -6.46 39.16 1.73
C ILE A 226 -5.06 39.02 1.12
N ALA A 227 -4.07 39.75 1.64
CA ALA A 227 -2.70 39.67 1.14
C ALA A 227 -2.09 38.26 1.27
N GLU A 228 -2.41 37.54 2.35
CA GLU A 228 -2.00 36.14 2.51
C GLU A 228 -2.71 35.22 1.51
N ALA A 229 -4.01 35.39 1.30
CA ALA A 229 -4.76 34.61 0.32
C ALA A 229 -4.27 34.86 -1.12
N GLU A 230 -3.98 36.11 -1.46
CA GLU A 230 -3.38 36.49 -2.74
C GLU A 230 -1.99 35.87 -2.91
N ARG A 231 -1.15 35.89 -1.87
CA ARG A 231 0.16 35.23 -1.87
C ARG A 231 0.03 33.72 -2.09
N GLN A 232 -0.90 33.06 -1.40
CA GLN A 232 -1.17 31.63 -1.58
C GLN A 232 -1.68 31.33 -2.99
N LEU A 233 -2.52 32.21 -3.55
CA LEU A 233 -2.99 32.07 -4.93
C LEU A 233 -1.84 32.24 -5.92
N GLY A 234 -0.96 33.22 -5.71
CA GLY A 234 0.26 33.41 -6.50
C GLY A 234 1.16 32.18 -6.46
N ALA A 235 1.49 31.69 -5.26
CA ALA A 235 2.31 30.48 -5.09
C ALA A 235 1.67 29.24 -5.73
N LYS A 236 0.34 29.12 -5.72
CA LYS A 236 -0.38 28.05 -6.41
C LYS A 236 -0.35 28.20 -7.93
N LYS A 237 -0.40 29.42 -8.46
CA LYS A 237 -0.24 29.69 -9.90
C LYS A 237 1.19 29.37 -10.34
N ASP A 238 2.20 29.82 -9.61
CA ASP A 238 3.60 29.48 -9.88
C ASP A 238 3.82 27.96 -9.77
N LEU A 239 3.20 27.29 -8.80
CA LEU A 239 3.23 25.84 -8.69
C LEU A 239 2.51 25.16 -9.85
N ALA A 240 1.40 25.71 -10.33
CA ALA A 240 0.69 25.20 -11.51
C ALA A 240 1.50 25.39 -12.81
N ASP A 241 2.24 26.49 -12.92
CA ASP A 241 3.12 26.79 -14.05
C ASP A 241 4.40 25.92 -14.01
N ILE A 242 4.90 25.58 -12.82
CA ILE A 242 6.02 24.63 -12.65
C ILE A 242 5.56 23.19 -12.91
N LEU A 243 4.29 22.88 -12.67
CA LEU A 243 3.77 21.53 -12.67
C LEU A 243 2.93 21.27 -13.92
N HIS A 244 3.61 20.96 -15.02
CA HIS A 244 2.93 20.58 -16.25
C HIS A 244 2.19 19.24 -16.07
N ALA A 245 1.02 19.11 -16.68
CA ALA A 245 0.25 17.85 -16.68
C ALA A 245 1.10 16.63 -17.15
N VAL A 246 2.07 16.88 -18.03
CA VAL A 246 3.04 15.88 -18.52
C VAL A 246 3.92 15.32 -17.39
N ASP A 247 4.28 16.12 -16.38
CA ASP A 247 5.12 15.68 -15.26
C ASP A 247 4.35 14.73 -14.33
N PHE A 248 3.04 14.96 -14.14
CA PHE A 248 2.18 14.05 -13.39
C PHE A 248 2.02 12.70 -14.09
N ASP A 249 1.81 12.72 -15.40
CA ASP A 249 1.74 11.50 -16.19
C ASP A 249 3.08 10.75 -16.17
N GLN A 250 4.20 11.47 -16.27
CA GLN A 250 5.54 10.89 -16.14
C GLN A 250 5.75 10.24 -14.77
N LEU A 251 5.39 10.94 -13.68
CA LEU A 251 5.52 10.42 -12.32
C LEU A 251 4.62 9.19 -12.11
N THR A 252 3.42 9.20 -12.69
CA THR A 252 2.48 8.08 -12.66
C THR A 252 3.05 6.87 -13.38
N ILE A 253 3.60 7.06 -14.58
CA ILE A 253 4.27 6.00 -15.35
C ILE A 253 5.46 5.44 -14.57
N GLN A 254 6.33 6.30 -14.02
CA GLN A 254 7.49 5.86 -13.23
C GLN A 254 7.07 5.07 -12.00
N ASN A 255 6.04 5.51 -11.28
CA ASN A 255 5.53 4.80 -10.11
C ASN A 255 4.96 3.42 -10.49
N GLN A 256 4.17 3.34 -11.56
CA GLN A 256 3.67 2.07 -12.08
C GLN A 256 4.81 1.12 -12.48
N GLN A 257 5.85 1.63 -13.13
CA GLN A 257 7.04 0.84 -13.49
C GLN A 257 7.78 0.33 -12.25
N LEU A 258 7.97 1.18 -11.23
CA LEU A 258 8.62 0.79 -9.98
C LEU A 258 7.80 -0.28 -9.23
N LEU A 259 6.47 -0.13 -9.16
CA LEU A 259 5.58 -1.12 -8.57
C LEU A 259 5.64 -2.45 -9.30
N SER A 260 5.71 -2.45 -10.63
CA SER A 260 5.91 -3.68 -11.40
C SER A 260 7.23 -4.36 -11.06
N ARG A 261 8.34 -3.61 -11.04
CA ARG A 261 9.65 -4.16 -10.67
C ARG A 261 9.68 -4.71 -9.24
N ILE A 262 9.03 -4.03 -8.29
CA ILE A 262 8.89 -4.50 -6.90
C ILE A 262 8.13 -5.82 -6.89
N ARG A 263 7.04 -5.94 -7.65
CA ARG A 263 6.25 -7.17 -7.75
C ARG A 263 7.09 -8.32 -8.32
N ASP A 264 7.80 -8.10 -9.42
CA ASP A 264 8.66 -9.11 -10.04
C ASP A 264 9.77 -9.56 -9.08
N ARG A 265 10.41 -8.61 -8.40
CA ARG A 265 11.45 -8.91 -7.41
C ARG A 265 10.89 -9.68 -6.20
N THR A 266 9.66 -9.36 -5.81
CA THR A 266 8.94 -10.07 -4.75
C THR A 266 8.63 -11.50 -5.17
N HIS A 267 8.20 -11.75 -6.41
CA HIS A 267 7.99 -13.10 -6.92
C HIS A 267 9.29 -13.91 -6.94
N GLU A 268 10.39 -13.33 -7.42
CA GLU A 268 11.71 -13.99 -7.38
C GLU A 268 12.16 -14.29 -5.95
N PHE A 269 11.95 -13.37 -5.01
CA PHE A 269 12.23 -13.61 -3.59
C PHE A 269 11.43 -14.80 -3.05
N HIS A 270 10.13 -14.87 -3.34
CA HIS A 270 9.30 -16.00 -2.92
C HIS A 270 9.77 -17.33 -3.54
N ARG A 271 10.19 -17.31 -4.82
CA ARG A 271 10.74 -18.49 -5.50
C ARG A 271 12.01 -18.99 -4.83
N ILE A 272 12.96 -18.09 -4.55
CA ILE A 272 14.21 -18.42 -3.87
C ILE A 272 13.92 -18.91 -2.45
N LYS A 273 13.04 -18.24 -1.70
CA LYS A 273 12.63 -18.64 -0.35
C LYS A 273 12.03 -20.05 -0.34
N ALA A 274 11.17 -20.38 -1.30
CA ALA A 274 10.62 -21.72 -1.43
C ALA A 274 11.70 -22.77 -1.71
N SER A 275 12.67 -22.46 -2.58
CA SER A 275 13.82 -23.33 -2.84
C SER A 275 14.69 -23.53 -1.59
N SER A 276 15.01 -22.45 -0.88
CA SER A 276 15.76 -22.49 0.38
C SER A 276 15.05 -23.34 1.43
N ASN A 277 13.73 -23.20 1.57
CA ASN A 277 12.94 -24.02 2.50
C ASN A 277 12.97 -25.51 2.12
N LYS A 278 12.93 -25.85 0.83
CA LYS A 278 13.08 -27.24 0.37
C LYS A 278 14.47 -27.79 0.73
N ALA A 279 15.52 -27.02 0.49
CA ALA A 279 16.89 -27.40 0.84
C ALA A 279 17.07 -27.57 2.36
N MET A 280 16.51 -26.66 3.16
CA MET A 280 16.53 -26.75 4.63
C MET A 280 15.80 -28.01 5.12
N LYS A 281 14.64 -28.33 4.55
CA LYS A 281 13.90 -29.57 4.89
C LYS A 281 14.72 -30.82 4.56
N ALA A 282 15.35 -30.87 3.38
CA ALA A 282 16.21 -31.98 2.99
C ALA A 282 17.41 -32.12 3.95
N LEU A 283 18.05 -31.00 4.31
CA LEU A 283 19.15 -30.99 5.27
C LEU A 283 18.71 -31.48 6.65
N GLU A 284 17.54 -31.06 7.13
CA GLU A 284 16.98 -31.52 8.40
C GLU A 284 16.68 -33.03 8.38
N THR A 285 16.17 -33.56 7.26
CA THR A 285 15.98 -35.01 7.09
C THR A 285 17.31 -35.76 7.19
N VAL A 286 18.35 -35.31 6.48
CA VAL A 286 19.68 -35.94 6.53
C VAL A 286 20.29 -35.82 7.93
N ARG A 287 20.13 -34.67 8.59
CA ARG A 287 20.58 -34.46 9.98
C ARG A 287 19.94 -35.45 10.94
N LYS A 288 18.62 -35.68 10.83
CA LYS A 288 17.91 -36.67 11.64
C LYS A 288 18.37 -38.10 11.36
N GLN A 289 18.57 -38.46 10.09
CA GLN A 289 19.11 -39.78 9.72
C GLN A 289 20.50 -39.99 10.32
N LEU A 290 21.39 -38.99 10.20
CA LEU A 290 22.72 -39.04 10.79
C LEU A 290 22.67 -39.18 12.32
N GLN A 291 21.80 -38.43 12.99
CA GLN A 291 21.60 -38.53 14.43
C GLN A 291 21.13 -39.94 14.83
N ASN A 292 20.19 -40.54 14.09
CA ASN A 292 19.75 -41.90 14.33
C ASN A 292 20.90 -42.91 14.18
N PHE A 293 21.66 -42.85 13.07
CA PHE A 293 22.84 -43.72 12.89
C PHE A 293 23.90 -43.51 13.96
N GLN A 294 24.08 -42.28 14.44
CA GLN A 294 25.00 -42.00 15.54
C GLN A 294 24.50 -42.63 16.84
N THR A 295 23.20 -42.55 17.16
CA THR A 295 22.63 -43.20 18.34
C THR A 295 22.70 -44.73 18.25
N GLU A 296 22.40 -45.31 17.09
CA GLU A 296 22.56 -46.74 16.84
C GLU A 296 24.03 -47.17 16.96
N GLY A 297 24.95 -46.39 16.41
CA GLY A 297 26.39 -46.61 16.54
C GLY A 297 26.85 -46.59 17.99
N THR A 298 26.36 -45.63 18.80
CA THR A 298 26.65 -45.60 20.24
C THR A 298 26.05 -46.80 20.98
N HIS A 299 24.85 -47.25 20.61
CA HIS A 299 24.19 -48.41 21.20
C HIS A 299 24.92 -49.72 20.88
N VAL A 300 25.32 -49.91 19.62
CA VAL A 300 26.13 -51.06 19.19
C VAL A 300 27.48 -51.05 19.90
N LYS A 301 28.11 -49.89 20.05
CA LYS A 301 29.36 -49.76 20.79
C LYS A 301 29.20 -50.17 22.26
N GLN A 302 28.14 -49.71 22.93
CA GLN A 302 27.82 -50.11 24.30
C GLN A 302 27.61 -51.63 24.41
N LYS A 303 26.83 -52.23 23.50
CA LYS A 303 26.64 -53.70 23.46
C LYS A 303 27.96 -54.44 23.26
N LEU A 304 28.81 -53.94 22.38
CA LEU A 304 30.12 -54.53 22.12
C LEU A 304 31.01 -54.47 23.37
N ASP A 305 31.02 -53.34 24.08
CA ASP A 305 31.75 -53.18 25.35
C ASP A 305 31.22 -54.13 26.45
N GLU A 306 29.90 -54.31 26.53
CA GLU A 306 29.27 -55.31 27.41
C GLU A 306 29.69 -56.74 27.06
N ASP A 307 29.68 -57.09 25.77
CA ASP A 307 30.05 -58.43 25.30
C ASP A 307 31.55 -58.69 25.45
N PHE A 308 32.41 -57.69 25.24
CA PHE A 308 33.83 -57.77 25.60
C PHE A 308 34.03 -58.04 27.09
N SER A 309 33.26 -57.38 27.95
CA SER A 309 33.31 -57.61 29.41
C SER A 309 32.85 -59.03 29.77
N LYS A 310 31.80 -59.56 29.13
CA LYS A 310 31.36 -60.96 29.31
C LYS A 310 32.42 -61.95 28.81
N LEU A 311 33.01 -61.68 27.65
CA LEU A 311 34.06 -62.51 27.06
C LEU A 311 35.30 -62.55 27.95
N ASP A 312 35.70 -61.42 28.53
CA ASP A 312 36.85 -61.36 29.43
C ASP A 312 36.60 -62.15 30.72
N ARG A 313 35.39 -62.06 31.28
CA ARG A 313 34.96 -62.93 32.40
C ARG A 313 35.03 -64.41 32.05
N ALA A 314 34.47 -64.80 30.89
CA ALA A 314 34.49 -66.18 30.41
C ALA A 314 35.93 -66.68 30.16
N LYS A 315 36.80 -65.86 29.55
CA LYS A 315 38.24 -66.15 29.41
C LYS A 315 38.91 -66.35 30.78
N GLY A 316 38.58 -65.51 31.75
CA GLY A 316 39.04 -65.64 33.14
C GLY A 316 38.62 -66.98 33.77
N GLU A 317 37.37 -67.38 33.61
CA GLU A 317 36.84 -68.66 34.10
C GLU A 317 37.49 -69.86 33.41
N ILE A 318 37.64 -69.83 32.09
CA ILE A 318 38.35 -70.86 31.31
C ILE A 318 39.78 -70.99 31.81
N ASN A 319 40.48 -69.88 32.04
CA ASN A 319 41.84 -69.90 32.58
C ASN A 319 41.91 -70.48 34.00
N ARG A 320 40.96 -70.16 34.88
CA ARG A 320 40.86 -70.78 36.21
C ARG A 320 40.62 -72.29 36.09
N SER A 321 39.67 -72.70 35.25
CA SER A 321 39.36 -74.11 34.99
C SER A 321 40.57 -74.86 34.42
N ASN A 322 41.31 -74.26 33.49
CA ASN A 322 42.53 -74.85 32.94
C ASN A 322 43.66 -74.97 33.99
N LYS A 323 43.83 -73.96 34.87
CA LYS A 323 44.76 -74.07 36.00
C LYS A 323 44.38 -75.21 36.95
N MET A 324 43.08 -75.33 37.27
CA MET A 324 42.58 -76.44 38.08
C MET A 324 42.82 -77.79 37.38
N LYS A 325 42.50 -77.90 36.09
CA LYS A 325 42.77 -79.12 35.28
C LYS A 325 44.25 -79.48 35.26
N LYS A 326 45.15 -78.51 35.11
CA LYS A 326 46.60 -78.75 35.17
C LYS A 326 47.01 -79.27 36.54
N ARG A 327 46.59 -78.62 37.63
CA ARG A 327 46.85 -79.10 39.00
C ARG A 327 46.29 -80.50 39.25
N PHE A 328 45.07 -80.78 38.78
CA PHE A 328 44.48 -82.12 38.87
C PHE A 328 45.29 -83.15 38.09
N LYS A 329 45.76 -82.81 36.88
CA LYS A 329 46.64 -83.69 36.09
C LYS A 329 47.96 -83.94 36.80
N GLU A 330 48.61 -82.91 37.32
CA GLU A 330 49.86 -83.02 38.10
C GLU A 330 49.66 -83.91 39.34
N LEU A 331 48.55 -83.72 40.08
CA LEU A 331 48.18 -84.59 41.21
C LEU A 331 47.92 -86.05 40.78
N LEU A 332 47.24 -86.25 39.66
CA LEU A 332 47.03 -87.59 39.08
C LEU A 332 48.35 -88.24 38.70
N GLU A 333 49.26 -87.49 38.09
CA GLU A 333 50.56 -87.97 37.64
C GLU A 333 51.45 -88.35 38.84
N ILE A 334 51.47 -87.54 39.90
CA ILE A 334 52.10 -87.89 41.18
C ILE A 334 51.46 -89.16 41.77
N GLY A 335 50.13 -89.23 41.82
CA GLY A 335 49.42 -90.41 42.33
C GLY A 335 49.69 -91.68 41.53
N THR A 336 49.91 -91.57 40.21
CA THR A 336 50.33 -92.71 39.37
C THR A 336 51.80 -93.07 39.55
N GLN A 337 52.66 -92.10 39.87
CA GLN A 337 54.09 -92.30 40.06
C GLN A 337 54.44 -92.83 41.47
N GLU A 338 53.62 -92.49 42.48
CA GLU A 338 53.64 -93.09 43.82
C GLU A 338 53.03 -94.50 43.84
N SER A 339 52.36 -94.92 42.76
CA SER A 339 51.79 -96.25 42.59
C SER A 339 52.66 -97.11 41.68
N ASP A 340 53.76 -97.63 42.22
CA ASP A 340 54.50 -98.78 41.66
C ASP A 340 53.71 -100.11 41.87
N GLY A 341 52.39 -100.06 41.63
CA GLY A 341 51.45 -101.17 41.77
C GLY A 341 50.70 -101.43 40.46
N PRO A 342 50.23 -102.68 40.21
CA PRO A 342 49.53 -103.00 38.97
C PRO A 342 48.29 -102.12 38.80
N SER A 343 48.05 -101.65 37.56
CA SER A 343 46.91 -100.82 37.18
C SER A 343 45.62 -101.29 37.85
N PRO A 344 44.83 -100.39 38.47
CA PRO A 344 43.54 -100.77 39.04
C PRO A 344 42.64 -101.39 37.96
N PRO A 345 41.94 -102.51 38.24
CA PRO A 345 41.14 -103.21 37.24
C PRO A 345 39.99 -102.32 36.74
N HIS A 346 39.64 -102.48 35.46
CA HIS A 346 38.49 -101.77 34.89
C HIS A 346 37.21 -102.15 35.67
N ALA A 347 36.24 -101.24 35.80
CA ALA A 347 35.10 -101.43 36.72
C ALA A 347 34.34 -102.75 36.48
N LEU A 348 34.24 -103.21 35.23
CA LEU A 348 33.68 -104.51 34.85
C LEU A 348 34.54 -105.70 35.32
N GLU A 349 35.86 -105.62 35.17
CA GLU A 349 36.80 -106.66 35.61
C GLU A 349 36.78 -106.81 37.13
N TYR A 350 36.72 -105.70 37.88
CA TYR A 350 36.60 -105.73 39.34
C TYR A 350 35.31 -106.41 39.81
N MET A 351 34.20 -106.15 39.11
CA MET A 351 32.91 -106.76 39.41
C MET A 351 32.91 -108.28 39.12
N GLN A 352 33.48 -108.69 37.99
CA GLN A 352 33.65 -110.11 37.64
C GLN A 352 34.58 -110.83 38.61
N LEU A 353 35.68 -110.18 39.01
CA LEU A 353 36.62 -110.74 39.98
C LEU A 353 35.94 -110.91 41.35
N LYS A 354 35.12 -109.94 41.78
CA LYS A 354 34.36 -110.02 43.04
C LYS A 354 33.30 -111.12 43.01
N GLU A 355 32.61 -111.30 41.89
CA GLU A 355 31.67 -112.41 41.70
C GLU A 355 32.38 -113.77 41.75
N SER A 356 33.53 -113.88 41.08
CA SER A 356 34.35 -115.09 41.11
C SER A 356 34.86 -115.43 42.52
N ALA A 357 35.27 -114.42 43.29
CA ALA A 357 35.69 -114.58 44.67
C ALA A 357 34.55 -115.05 45.58
N GLN A 358 33.34 -114.50 45.42
CA GLN A 358 32.16 -114.94 46.17
C GLN A 358 31.74 -116.37 45.83
N ARG A 359 31.84 -116.77 44.55
CA ARG A 359 31.58 -118.15 44.12
C ARG A 359 32.57 -119.12 44.74
N LEU A 360 33.86 -118.81 44.66
CA LEU A 360 34.92 -119.61 45.28
C LEU A 360 34.75 -119.70 46.80
N GLN A 361 34.35 -118.62 47.46
CA GLN A 361 34.08 -118.63 48.91
C GLN A 361 32.93 -119.58 49.26
N LYS A 362 31.84 -119.58 48.49
CA LYS A 362 30.73 -120.55 48.66
C LYS A 362 31.19 -121.98 48.44
N GLU A 363 32.05 -122.23 47.44
CA GLU A 363 32.63 -123.56 47.20
C GLU A 363 33.52 -124.01 48.37
N VAL A 364 34.36 -123.13 48.90
CA VAL A 364 35.17 -123.43 50.10
C VAL A 364 34.28 -123.77 51.30
N GLU A 365 33.19 -123.04 51.51
CA GLU A 365 32.20 -123.33 52.57
C GLU A 365 31.56 -124.71 52.39
N GLN A 366 31.21 -125.08 51.15
CA GLN A 366 30.66 -126.40 50.84
C GLN A 366 31.68 -127.52 51.06
N TRP A 367 32.94 -127.32 50.66
CA TRP A 367 34.01 -128.29 50.89
C TRP A 367 34.32 -128.46 52.38
N LYS A 368 34.32 -127.37 53.17
CA LYS A 368 34.45 -127.45 54.63
C LYS A 368 33.36 -128.33 55.25
N LYS A 369 32.11 -128.15 54.84
CA LYS A 369 30.99 -129.00 55.31
C LYS A 369 31.17 -130.47 54.89
N LYS A 370 31.68 -130.74 53.69
CA LYS A 370 31.97 -132.12 53.24
C LYS A 370 33.08 -132.76 54.06
N VAL A 371 34.14 -132.01 54.39
CA VAL A 371 35.24 -132.48 55.25
C VAL A 371 34.72 -132.76 56.65
N GLU A 372 33.89 -131.89 57.22
CA GLU A 372 33.28 -132.11 58.54
C GLU A 372 32.41 -133.38 58.58
N ILE A 373 31.61 -133.65 57.54
CA ILE A 373 30.84 -134.90 57.41
C ILE A 373 31.78 -136.12 57.29
N ALA A 374 32.87 -136.01 56.53
CA ALA A 374 33.87 -137.07 56.39
C ALA A 374 34.60 -137.35 57.72
N GLU A 375 34.95 -136.32 58.48
CA GLU A 375 35.58 -136.44 59.81
C GLU A 375 34.62 -137.04 60.84
N LEU A 376 33.34 -136.61 60.85
CA LEU A 376 32.32 -137.19 61.74
C LEU A 376 32.04 -138.67 61.42
N THR A 377 31.98 -139.04 60.14
CA THR A 377 31.80 -140.44 59.73
C THR A 377 33.04 -141.30 60.03
N ALA A 378 34.25 -140.79 59.81
CA ALA A 378 35.49 -141.45 60.22
C ALA A 378 35.55 -141.65 61.74
N SER A 379 35.19 -140.63 62.53
CA SER A 379 35.17 -140.70 63.99
C SER A 379 34.08 -141.65 64.54
N GLN A 380 32.95 -141.79 63.83
CA GLN A 380 31.94 -142.83 64.14
C GLN A 380 32.45 -144.24 63.81
N LEU A 381 33.14 -144.43 62.67
CA LEU A 381 33.78 -145.70 62.30
C LEU A 381 34.88 -146.10 63.30
N GLU A 382 35.71 -145.16 63.75
CA GLU A 382 36.71 -145.41 64.79
C GLU A 382 36.09 -145.80 66.14
N ARG A 383 34.95 -145.19 66.52
CA ARG A 383 34.20 -145.61 67.71
C ARG A 383 33.60 -147.01 67.56
N GLN A 384 33.08 -147.38 66.39
CA GLN A 384 32.60 -148.74 66.13
C GLN A 384 33.72 -149.79 66.16
N LEU A 385 34.92 -149.45 65.66
CA LEU A 385 36.10 -150.32 65.74
C LEU A 385 36.64 -150.43 67.17
N LYS A 386 36.53 -149.38 68.01
CA LYS A 386 36.90 -149.42 69.43
C LYS A 386 35.96 -150.29 70.27
N CYS A 387 34.65 -150.27 70.01
CA CYS A 387 33.68 -151.16 70.69
C CYS A 387 33.86 -152.63 70.28
N ARG A 388 34.20 -152.91 69.02
CA ARG A 388 34.56 -154.28 68.57
C ARG A 388 35.90 -154.77 69.11
N ALA A 389 36.85 -153.87 69.38
CA ALA A 389 38.12 -154.20 70.01
C ALA A 389 37.98 -154.50 71.52
N SER A 390 37.02 -153.88 72.22
CA SER A 390 36.70 -154.24 73.62
C SER A 390 35.94 -155.56 73.75
N GLU A 391 35.04 -155.90 72.81
CA GLU A 391 34.34 -157.21 72.79
C GLU A 391 35.28 -158.40 72.49
N ASN A 392 36.40 -158.18 71.78
CA ASN A 392 37.40 -159.22 71.50
C ASN A 392 38.47 -159.35 72.61
N LYS A 393 38.61 -158.37 73.52
CA LYS A 393 39.54 -158.44 74.66
C LYS A 393 38.93 -159.17 75.86
N GLU A 394 37.62 -159.10 76.07
CA GLU A 394 36.92 -159.85 77.13
C GLU A 394 36.78 -161.36 76.82
N LYS A 395 37.01 -161.80 75.57
CA LYS A 395 36.99 -163.22 75.18
C LYS A 395 38.36 -163.93 75.27
N SER A 396 39.46 -163.24 75.62
CA SER A 396 40.81 -163.84 75.68
C SER A 396 41.45 -163.91 77.07
N GLU A 397 40.72 -163.61 78.16
CA GLU A 397 41.20 -163.74 79.55
C GLU A 397 40.42 -164.77 80.40
N GLN A 398 39.61 -165.63 79.75
CA GLN A 398 39.19 -166.92 80.31
C GLN A 398 39.51 -168.04 79.30
N GLY A 399 40.77 -168.42 79.28
CA GLY A 399 41.35 -169.55 78.55
C GLY A 399 42.73 -169.86 79.11
#